data_AF-A0A3B9LFV7-F1
#
_entry.id   AF-A0A3B9LFV7-F1
#
_cell.length_a   1.000
_cell.length_b   1.000
_cell.length_c   1.000
_cell.angle_alpha   90.00
_cell.angle_beta   90.00
_cell.angle_gamma   90.00
#
_symmetry.space_group_name_H-M   'P 1'
#
loop_
_entity.id
_entity.type
_entity.pdbx_description
1 polymer ?
#
loop_
_entity_poly.entity_id
_entity_poly.type
_entity_poly.pdbx_seq_one_letter_code
_entity_poly.pdbx_strand_id
1 'polypeptide(L)' 'MKTENPWIEICPGIKRRTVAHGRTMYQMIAQLEAGSKMQEHRHPQEQVVHILEGKMRLIV' A
#
# COMPACT_ATOMS: atom_id res chain seq x y z
N MET A 1 -20.42 13.10 2.47
CA MET A 1 -19.15 12.57 1.91
C MET A 1 -18.42 11.87 3.06
N LYS A 2 -18.01 10.61 2.92
CA LYS A 2 -17.23 9.96 3.99
C LYS A 2 -15.85 10.63 4.06
N THR A 3 -15.42 11.01 5.26
CA THR A 3 -14.06 11.52 5.47
C THR A 3 -13.07 10.40 5.17
N GLU A 4 -12.11 10.70 4.30
CA GLU A 4 -11.06 9.75 3.95
C GLU A 4 -10.03 9.63 5.08
N ASN A 5 -9.49 8.43 5.30
CA ASN A 5 -8.38 8.26 6.24
C ASN A 5 -7.13 9.02 5.75
N PRO A 6 -6.29 9.52 6.67
CA PRO A 6 -5.11 10.28 6.31
C PRO A 6 -4.09 9.44 5.54
N TRP A 7 -3.29 10.13 4.73
CA TRP A 7 -2.08 9.56 4.15
C TRP A 7 -0.98 9.50 5.20
N ILE A 8 -0.27 8.37 5.22
CA ILE A 8 0.85 8.11 6.11
C ILE A 8 2.04 7.72 5.23
N GLU A 9 3.14 8.47 5.35
CA GLU A 9 4.43 8.11 4.75
C GLU A 9 4.97 6.86 5.46
N ILE A 10 5.35 5.84 4.70
CA ILE A 10 5.89 4.58 5.27
C ILE A 10 7.38 4.41 5.00
N CYS A 11 7.86 4.93 3.88
CA CYS A 11 9.27 5.07 3.55
C CYS A 11 9.38 6.14 2.45
N PRO A 12 10.57 6.71 2.19
CA PRO A 12 10.72 7.83 1.26
C PRO A 12 10.07 7.58 -0.11
N GLY A 13 9.11 8.43 -0.47
CA GLY A 13 8.40 8.39 -1.75
C GLY A 13 7.29 7.34 -1.79
N ILE A 14 6.92 6.75 -0.65
CA ILE A 14 5.80 5.81 -0.55
C ILE A 14 4.92 6.21 0.63
N LYS A 15 3.66 6.49 0.30
CA LYS A 15 2.60 6.74 1.28
C LYS A 15 1.43 5.82 1.07
N ARG A 16 0.69 5.57 2.14
CA ARG A 16 -0.56 4.79 2.09
C ARG A 16 -1.69 5.46 2.86
N ARG A 17 -2.91 5.07 2.55
CA ARG A 17 -4.08 5.32 3.41
C ARG A 17 -4.91 4.07 3.53
N THR A 18 -5.48 3.85 4.71
CA THR A 18 -6.43 2.76 4.94
C THR A 18 -7.75 3.06 4.23
N VAL A 19 -8.26 2.14 3.43
CA VAL A 19 -9.59 2.24 2.82
C VAL A 19 -10.63 1.54 3.68
N ALA A 20 -10.32 0.32 4.12
CA ALA A 20 -11.17 -0.48 4.98
C ALA A 20 -10.32 -1.41 5.85
N HIS A 21 -10.84 -1.78 7.01
CA HIS A 21 -10.22 -2.76 7.89
C HIS A 21 -11.30 -3.50 8.67
N GLY A 22 -11.03 -4.76 8.98
CA GLY A 22 -11.86 -5.62 9.81
C GLY A 22 -11.02 -6.73 10.41
N ARG A 23 -11.67 -7.71 11.02
CA ARG A 23 -10.97 -8.78 11.74
C ARG A 23 -10.05 -9.63 10.85
N THR A 24 -10.46 -9.86 9.60
CA THR A 24 -9.79 -10.81 8.69
C THR A 24 -9.35 -10.17 7.37
N MET A 25 -9.57 -8.87 7.19
CA MET A 25 -9.25 -8.17 5.95
C MET A 25 -8.79 -6.75 6.25
N TYR A 26 -7.74 -6.35 5.56
CA TYR A 26 -7.22 -5.00 5.54
C TYR A 26 -7.05 -4.54 4.09
N GLN A 27 -7.54 -3.34 3.77
CA GLN A 27 -7.38 -2.75 2.46
C GLN A 27 -6.79 -1.36 2.59
N MET A 28 -5.77 -1.09 1.78
CA MET A 28 -5.14 0.21 1.66
C MET A 28 -4.97 0.60 0.20
N ILE A 29 -4.81 1.90 -0.04
CA ILE A 29 -4.25 2.43 -1.28
C ILE A 29 -2.85 2.93 -0.94
N ALA A 30 -1.86 2.51 -1.73
CA ALA A 30 -0.51 3.04 -1.69
C ALA A 30 -0.24 3.90 -2.93
N GLN A 31 0.46 5.01 -2.74
CA GLN A 31 1.02 5.84 -3.81
C GLN A 31 2.54 5.74 -3.73
N LEU A 32 3.15 5.41 -4.86
CA LEU A 32 4.58 5.21 -5.00
C LEU A 32 5.10 6.24 -6.00
N GLU A 33 6.04 7.08 -5.58
CA GLU A 33 6.75 7.98 -6.48
C GLU A 33 7.68 7.19 -7.39
N ALA A 34 7.95 7.73 -8.59
CA ALA A 34 8.83 7.08 -9.56
C ALA A 34 10.24 6.88 -8.96
N GLY A 35 10.70 5.62 -8.95
CA GLY A 35 12.02 5.26 -8.40
C GLY A 35 12.03 4.99 -6.89
N SER A 36 10.92 5.19 -6.18
CA SER A 36 10.77 4.75 -4.79
C SER A 36 10.99 3.24 -4.65
N LYS A 37 11.49 2.81 -3.49
CA LYS A 37 11.81 1.41 -3.21
C LYS A 37 11.27 0.99 -1.85
N MET A 38 10.39 -0.01 -1.86
CA MET A 38 10.05 -0.79 -0.68
C MET A 38 11.12 -1.87 -0.48
N GLN A 39 11.60 -2.02 0.75
CA GLN A 39 12.53 -3.10 1.09
C GLN A 39 11.81 -4.46 1.02
N GLU A 40 12.53 -5.51 0.58
CA GLU A 40 11.99 -6.87 0.61
C GLU A 40 11.64 -7.25 2.06
N HIS A 41 10.45 -7.80 2.26
CA HIS A 41 9.97 -8.22 3.57
C HIS A 41 8.92 -9.32 3.43
N ARG A 42 8.62 -9.98 4.54
CA ARG A 42 7.69 -11.13 4.60
C ARG A 42 6.72 -10.94 5.75
N HIS A 43 5.49 -11.41 5.55
CA HIS A 43 4.44 -11.44 6.57
C HIS A 43 3.87 -12.85 6.67
N PRO A 44 3.38 -13.27 7.85
CA PRO A 44 2.62 -14.52 7.98
C PRO A 44 1.23 -14.44 7.32
N GLN A 45 0.70 -13.24 7.09
CA GLN A 45 -0.57 -13.02 6.39
C GLN A 45 -0.40 -13.03 4.87
N GLU A 46 -1.43 -13.47 4.16
CA GLU A 46 -1.51 -13.39 2.71
C GLU A 46 -1.58 -11.94 2.23
N GLN A 47 -0.98 -11.64 1.07
CA GLN A 47 -0.99 -10.32 0.46
C GLN A 47 -1.38 -10.41 -1.02
N VAL A 48 -2.33 -9.56 -1.42
CA VAL A 48 -2.74 -9.38 -2.82
C VAL A 48 -2.52 -7.91 -3.20
N VAL A 49 -1.94 -7.68 -4.37
CA VAL A 49 -1.70 -6.35 -4.91
C VAL A 49 -2.42 -6.21 -6.24
N HIS A 50 -3.14 -5.10 -6.42
CA HIS A 50 -3.74 -4.72 -7.69
C HIS A 50 -3.22 -3.33 -8.09
N ILE A 51 -2.67 -3.22 -9.30
CA ILE A 51 -2.15 -1.95 -9.82
C ILE A 51 -3.30 -1.15 -10.42
N LEU A 52 -3.67 -0.06 -9.76
CA LEU A 52 -4.73 0.83 -10.23
C LEU A 52 -4.26 1.78 -11.34
N GLU A 53 -2.99 2.21 -11.29
CA GLU A 53 -2.39 3.14 -12.25
C GLU A 53 -0.88 2.92 -12.35
N GLY A 54 -0.32 3.14 -13.54
CA GLY A 54 1.12 3.06 -13.80
C GLY A 54 1.65 1.63 -13.92
N LYS A 55 2.91 1.42 -13.50
CA LYS A 55 3.58 0.11 -13.53
C LYS A 55 4.56 -0.01 -12.38
N MET A 56 4.70 -1.23 -11.85
CA MET A 56 5.61 -1.55 -10.75
C MET A 56 6.31 -2.89 -11.05
N ARG A 57 7.59 -3.00 -10.64
CA ARG A 57 8.24 -4.30 -10.49
C ARG A 57 8.00 -4.80 -9.07
N LEU A 58 7.21 -5.86 -8.94
CA LEU A 58 6.94 -6.52 -7.66
C LEU A 58 7.98 -7.60 -7.40
N ILE A 59 8.52 -7.64 -6.19
CA ILE A 59 9.45 -8.67 -5.69
C ILE A 59 8.76 -9.29 -4.46
N VAL A 60 8.70 -10.62 -4.39
CA VAL A 60 8.01 -11.42 -3.36
C VAL A 60 8.94 -12.41 -2.68
#